data_AF-A0A7W1YPF3-F1
#
_entry.id   AF-A0A7W1YPF3-F1
#
_cell.length_a   1.000
_cell.length_b   1.000
_cell.length_c   1.000
_cell.angle_alpha   90.00
_cell.angle_beta   90.00
_cell.angle_gamma   90.00
#
_symmetry.space_group_name_H-M   'P 1'
#
loop_
_entity.id
_entity.type
_entity.pdbx_description
1 polymer ?
#
loop_
_entity_poly.entity_id
_entity_poly.type
_entity_poly.pdbx_seq_one_letter_code
_entity_poly.pdbx_strand_id
1 'polypeptide(L)'
;MMTLLLRLEGPMQAWGTQSRFELRDTGREPSKSGVIGLFCAALGRPREDPLDDLVALRMGVRVDREGQMKLDYHTAGGGTWRGREYGVAKADGTRGNPVVSRRLYLADADFLVGLEGDGPEQEALLQQLDQHLDNPRWLLSLGRKAFVPGAPPRLPDSPPLGPGLRVGAMRDVLTSYPWPKLHGKLVPEVRFVWDDPSGSTGEVRRDVPVSFAAGNRRFQERTVRTEFIAWSAPMINTLEG
;
A
#
# COMPACT_ATOMS: atom_id res chain seq x y z
N MET A 1 -12.96 11.37 -14.60
CA MET A 1 -12.61 10.25 -13.68
C MET A 1 -11.63 9.31 -14.37
N MET A 2 -10.42 9.28 -13.81
CA MET A 2 -9.33 8.40 -14.20
C MET A 2 -8.88 7.60 -12.97
N THR A 3 -8.46 6.36 -13.18
CA THR A 3 -7.91 5.49 -12.12
C THR A 3 -6.51 5.04 -12.51
N LEU A 4 -5.54 5.23 -11.62
CA LEU A 4 -4.22 4.60 -11.70
C LEU A 4 -4.22 3.30 -10.90
N LEU A 5 -3.91 2.20 -11.57
CA LEU A 5 -3.67 0.91 -10.95
C LEU A 5 -2.18 0.68 -10.69
N LEU A 6 -1.86 0.13 -9.52
CA LEU A 6 -0.53 -0.36 -9.18
C LEU A 6 -0.64 -1.69 -8.42
N ARG A 7 0.36 -2.56 -8.55
CA ARG A 7 0.38 -3.86 -7.87
C ARG A 7 1.39 -3.86 -6.74
N LEU A 8 0.96 -4.24 -5.55
CA LEU A 8 1.81 -4.37 -4.38
C LEU A 8 1.89 -5.85 -4.02
N GLU A 9 2.83 -6.54 -4.65
CA GLU A 9 3.17 -7.93 -4.36
C GLU A 9 4.60 -8.06 -3.87
N GLY A 10 4.83 -8.99 -2.95
CA GLY A 10 6.17 -9.26 -2.45
C GLY A 10 6.16 -10.32 -1.35
N PRO A 11 7.33 -10.88 -1.02
CA PRO A 11 7.44 -11.95 -0.02
C PRO A 11 7.00 -11.49 1.37
N MET A 12 7.20 -10.21 1.70
CA MET A 12 6.85 -9.59 2.98
C MET A 12 6.30 -8.19 2.73
N GLN A 13 5.25 -7.80 3.47
CA GLN A 13 4.69 -6.44 3.47
C GLN A 13 4.29 -6.02 4.88
N ALA A 14 4.28 -4.72 5.19
CA ALA A 14 3.71 -4.24 6.45
C ALA A 14 3.12 -2.84 6.39
N TRP A 15 1.82 -2.76 6.65
CA TRP A 15 0.99 -1.56 6.49
C TRP A 15 0.43 -1.10 7.83
N GLY A 16 1.32 -0.88 8.80
CA GLY A 16 0.94 -0.53 10.17
C GLY A 16 0.33 0.86 10.29
N THR A 17 -0.78 0.96 11.01
CA THR A 17 -1.50 2.22 11.28
C THR A 17 -1.50 2.55 12.78
N GLN A 18 -1.22 1.56 13.63
CA GLN A 18 -1.25 1.64 15.08
C GLN A 18 0.05 1.09 15.68
N SER A 19 1.14 1.86 15.62
CA SER A 19 2.39 1.42 16.26
C SER A 19 2.66 2.19 17.55
N ARG A 20 2.67 1.46 18.67
CA ARG A 20 3.20 1.92 19.96
C ARG A 20 4.35 1.00 20.41
N PHE A 21 5.53 1.59 20.58
CA PHE A 21 6.70 0.98 21.24
C PHE A 21 7.19 -0.35 20.62
N GLU A 22 7.08 -1.44 21.39
CA GLU A 22 7.72 -2.74 21.15
C GLU A 22 6.94 -3.61 20.16
N LEU A 23 5.61 -3.45 20.07
CA LEU A 23 4.79 -4.17 19.10
C LEU A 23 4.49 -3.26 17.90
N ARG A 24 4.94 -3.69 16.72
CA ARG A 24 4.61 -3.04 15.45
C ARG A 24 3.57 -3.88 14.72
N ASP A 25 2.43 -3.27 14.48
CA ASP A 25 1.30 -3.86 13.78
C ASP A 25 1.50 -3.87 12.25
N THR A 26 0.52 -4.46 11.58
CA THR A 26 0.25 -4.33 10.14
C THR A 26 -1.25 -4.52 9.90
N GLY A 27 -1.82 -3.76 8.95
CA GLY A 27 -3.15 -4.04 8.41
C GLY A 27 -3.19 -5.31 7.57
N ARG A 28 -4.40 -5.73 7.16
CA ARG A 28 -4.67 -6.85 6.22
C ARG A 28 -4.58 -6.44 4.75
N GLU A 29 -4.36 -5.16 4.48
CA GLU A 29 -4.17 -4.57 3.17
C GLU A 29 -3.37 -3.27 3.30
N PRO A 30 -2.87 -2.69 2.18
CA PRO A 30 -2.19 -1.41 2.18
C PRO A 30 -3.05 -0.29 2.77
N SER A 31 -2.46 0.46 3.69
CA SER A 31 -3.07 1.68 4.24
C SER A 31 -2.90 2.86 3.28
N LYS A 32 -3.77 3.87 3.36
CA LYS A 32 -3.68 5.07 2.50
C LYS A 32 -2.36 5.79 2.70
N SER A 33 -1.95 5.98 3.96
CA SER A 33 -0.64 6.53 4.30
C SER A 33 0.54 5.71 3.78
N GLY A 34 0.43 4.37 3.73
CA GLY A 34 1.47 3.51 3.17
C GLY A 34 1.64 3.72 1.67
N VAL A 35 0.52 3.76 0.93
CA VAL A 35 0.50 3.98 -0.52
C VAL A 35 0.95 5.40 -0.88
N ILE A 36 0.46 6.43 -0.17
CA ILE A 36 0.92 7.82 -0.35
C ILE A 36 2.42 7.94 -0.05
N GLY A 37 2.92 7.27 1.01
CA GLY A 37 4.35 7.25 1.31
C GLY A 37 5.19 6.59 0.22
N LEU A 38 4.68 5.55 -0.43
CA LEU A 38 5.30 4.93 -1.59
C LEU A 38 5.35 5.90 -2.78
N PHE A 39 4.28 6.64 -3.06
CA PHE A 39 4.27 7.66 -4.10
C PHE A 39 5.17 8.86 -3.78
N CYS A 40 5.27 9.28 -2.52
CA CYS A 40 6.25 10.28 -2.10
C CYS A 40 7.67 9.80 -2.41
N ALA A 41 7.98 8.53 -2.19
CA ALA A 41 9.27 7.96 -2.55
C ALA A 41 9.51 7.91 -4.07
N ALA A 42 8.50 7.55 -4.84
CA ALA A 42 8.55 7.58 -6.30
C ALA A 42 8.84 9.00 -6.83
N LEU A 43 8.11 10.00 -6.32
CA LEU A 43 8.26 11.41 -6.66
C LEU A 43 9.54 12.05 -6.11
N GLY A 44 10.13 11.46 -5.07
CA GLY A 44 11.23 12.04 -4.31
C GLY A 44 10.81 13.23 -3.43
N ARG A 45 9.57 13.22 -2.91
CA ARG A 45 9.03 14.24 -2.00
C ARG A 45 9.51 14.03 -0.57
N PRO A 46 10.25 14.99 0.03
CA PRO A 46 10.65 14.94 1.44
C PRO A 46 9.48 14.81 2.42
N ARG A 47 9.78 14.50 3.68
CA ARG A 47 8.75 14.22 4.70
C ARG A 47 7.96 15.46 5.13
N GLU A 48 8.55 16.62 4.87
CA GLU A 48 8.06 17.94 5.22
C GLU A 48 7.16 18.53 4.14
N ASP A 49 7.17 17.94 2.93
CA ASP A 49 6.36 18.40 1.80
C ASP A 49 4.86 18.22 2.05
N PRO A 50 4.02 19.08 1.46
CA PRO A 50 2.57 18.94 1.51
C PRO A 50 2.11 17.65 0.83
N LEU A 51 0.99 17.11 1.34
CA LEU A 51 0.41 15.83 0.89
C LEU A 51 -1.01 15.99 0.36
N ASP A 52 -1.55 17.22 0.35
CA ASP A 52 -2.97 17.50 0.09
C ASP A 52 -3.44 16.95 -1.26
N ASP A 53 -2.61 17.06 -2.28
CA ASP A 53 -2.88 16.58 -3.63
C ASP A 53 -2.98 15.05 -3.70
N LEU A 54 -2.06 14.33 -3.04
CA LEU A 54 -2.07 12.86 -2.96
C LEU A 54 -3.20 12.34 -2.07
N VAL A 55 -3.52 13.07 -0.99
CA VAL A 55 -4.59 12.72 -0.04
C VAL A 55 -5.97 12.89 -0.68
N ALA A 56 -6.12 13.84 -1.59
CA ALA A 56 -7.37 14.12 -2.30
C ALA A 56 -7.80 12.96 -3.24
N LEU A 57 -6.87 12.10 -3.68
CA LEU A 57 -7.19 10.93 -4.49
C LEU A 57 -7.97 9.88 -3.67
N ARG A 58 -9.01 9.28 -4.26
CA ARG A 58 -9.74 8.17 -3.62
C ARG A 58 -8.93 6.88 -3.78
N MET A 59 -8.91 6.05 -2.75
CA MET A 59 -8.17 4.78 -2.76
C MET A 59 -9.08 3.58 -2.64
N GLY A 60 -8.73 2.54 -3.40
CA GLY A 60 -9.37 1.22 -3.38
C GLY A 60 -8.31 0.13 -3.49
N VAL A 61 -8.62 -1.03 -2.93
CA VAL A 61 -7.73 -2.20 -2.90
C VAL A 61 -8.54 -3.43 -3.20
N ARG A 62 -8.15 -4.15 -4.26
CA ARG A 62 -8.54 -5.54 -4.48
C ARG A 62 -7.46 -6.45 -3.89
N VAL A 63 -7.86 -7.27 -2.95
CA VAL A 63 -6.98 -8.20 -2.24
C VAL A 63 -6.92 -9.50 -3.04
N ASP A 64 -5.97 -9.56 -3.96
CA ASP A 64 -5.78 -10.70 -4.86
C ASP A 64 -5.24 -11.92 -4.10
N ARG A 65 -4.44 -11.68 -3.05
CA ARG A 65 -4.01 -12.68 -2.08
C ARG A 65 -3.90 -12.05 -0.70
N GLU A 66 -4.68 -12.57 0.25
CA GLU A 66 -4.71 -12.11 1.66
C GLU A 66 -3.34 -12.18 2.35
N GLY A 67 -2.52 -13.16 1.95
CA GLY A 67 -1.27 -13.50 2.62
C GLY A 67 -1.49 -14.07 4.03
N GLN A 68 -0.40 -14.24 4.75
CA GLN A 68 -0.41 -14.76 6.12
C GLN A 68 0.24 -13.76 7.07
N MET A 69 -0.47 -13.42 8.15
CA MET A 69 0.12 -12.61 9.21
C MET A 69 1.19 -13.41 9.95
N LYS A 70 2.40 -12.87 10.01
CA LYS A 70 3.56 -13.45 10.69
C LYS A 70 4.15 -12.45 11.66
N LEU A 71 4.94 -12.94 12.60
CA LEU A 71 5.64 -12.14 13.59
C LEU A 71 7.15 -12.29 13.42
N ASP A 72 7.84 -11.17 13.23
CA ASP A 72 9.30 -11.07 13.29
C ASP A 72 9.74 -10.68 14.71
N TYR A 73 10.60 -11.50 15.32
CA TYR A 73 11.25 -11.18 16.60
C TYR A 73 12.56 -10.43 16.29
N HIS A 74 12.55 -9.13 16.57
CA HIS A 74 13.55 -8.21 16.05
C HIS A 74 14.30 -7.50 17.17
N THR A 75 15.55 -7.90 17.39
CA THR A 75 16.44 -7.32 18.40
C THR A 75 17.37 -6.29 17.79
N ALA A 76 17.50 -5.12 18.44
CA ALA A 76 18.46 -4.08 18.10
C ALA A 76 19.33 -3.75 19.31
N GLY A 77 20.63 -3.55 19.08
CA GLY A 77 21.62 -3.55 20.17
C GLY A 77 21.88 -4.97 20.70
N GLY A 78 22.98 -5.14 21.43
CA GLY A 78 23.45 -6.42 21.95
C GLY A 78 24.79 -6.83 21.34
N GLY A 79 25.77 -7.08 22.21
CA GLY A 79 27.09 -7.59 21.83
C GLY A 79 28.03 -6.54 21.23
N THR A 80 28.94 -7.00 20.38
CA THR A 80 29.92 -6.17 19.68
C THR A 80 29.68 -6.22 18.17
N TRP A 81 29.72 -5.05 17.52
CA TRP A 81 29.67 -4.92 16.07
C TRP A 81 30.98 -4.29 15.59
N ARG A 82 31.72 -5.01 14.73
CA ARG A 82 33.03 -4.57 14.21
C ARG A 82 34.01 -4.14 15.32
N GLY A 83 34.06 -4.91 16.41
CA GLY A 83 34.95 -4.65 17.55
C GLY A 83 34.51 -3.48 18.45
N ARG A 84 33.34 -2.88 18.22
CA ARG A 84 32.77 -1.82 19.08
C ARG A 84 31.51 -2.34 19.77
N GLU A 85 31.30 -1.97 21.02
CA GLU A 85 30.03 -2.28 21.70
C GLU A 85 28.84 -1.69 20.95
N TYR A 86 27.90 -2.57 20.60
CA TYR A 86 26.68 -2.23 19.89
C TYR A 86 25.52 -2.21 20.87
N GLY A 87 25.02 -1.02 21.20
CA GLY A 87 23.94 -0.83 22.16
C GLY A 87 23.00 0.28 21.70
N VAL A 88 21.74 0.21 22.16
CA VAL A 88 20.77 1.29 21.95
C VAL A 88 21.05 2.37 23.00
N ALA A 89 21.20 3.62 22.55
CA ALA A 89 21.44 4.74 23.45
C ALA A 89 20.22 4.92 24.38
N LYS A 90 20.47 4.97 25.69
CA LYS A 90 19.47 5.33 26.69
C LYS A 90 19.39 6.84 26.84
N ALA A 91 18.29 7.33 27.43
CA ALA A 91 18.07 8.75 27.70
C ALA A 91 19.14 9.38 28.62
N ASP A 92 19.82 8.57 29.43
CA ASP A 92 20.94 8.97 30.30
C ASP A 92 22.31 8.98 29.58
N GLY A 93 22.34 8.74 28.27
CA GLY A 93 23.57 8.68 27.47
C GLY A 93 24.37 7.39 27.63
N THR A 94 23.98 6.49 28.54
CA THR A 94 24.61 5.17 28.67
C THR A 94 24.15 4.25 27.54
N ARG A 95 25.01 3.34 27.11
CA ARG A 95 24.64 2.32 26.12
C ARG A 95 23.91 1.19 26.83
N GLY A 96 22.65 0.98 26.47
CA GLY A 96 21.75 0.05 27.14
C GLY A 96 21.83 -1.39 26.65
N ASN A 97 21.07 -2.24 27.35
CA ASN A 97 20.76 -3.62 26.97
C ASN A 97 20.12 -3.69 25.57
N PRO A 98 20.18 -4.86 24.89
CA PRO A 98 19.44 -5.09 23.65
C PRO A 98 17.96 -4.73 23.83
N VAL A 99 17.40 -4.05 22.83
CA VAL A 99 15.97 -3.72 22.77
C VAL A 99 15.31 -4.70 21.82
N VAL A 100 14.25 -5.33 22.31
CA VAL A 100 13.46 -6.29 21.53
C VAL A 100 12.22 -5.59 21.00
N SER A 101 11.90 -5.85 19.74
CA SER A 101 10.63 -5.46 19.14
C SER A 101 10.00 -6.65 18.43
N ARG A 102 8.68 -6.73 18.49
CA ARG A 102 7.84 -7.74 17.85
C ARG A 102 7.15 -7.07 16.67
N ARG A 103 7.47 -7.48 15.44
CA ARG A 103 7.03 -6.77 14.23
C ARG A 103 6.16 -7.68 13.39
N LEU A 104 4.86 -7.40 13.35
CA LEU A 104 3.92 -8.10 12.49
C LEU A 104 4.14 -7.68 11.03
N TYR A 105 3.99 -8.64 10.12
CA TYR A 105 4.04 -8.43 8.68
C TYR A 105 3.11 -9.44 7.97
N LEU A 106 2.73 -9.14 6.74
CA LEU A 106 2.03 -10.06 5.84
C LEU A 106 3.06 -10.79 4.98
N ALA A 107 3.04 -12.12 5.00
CA ALA A 107 3.83 -12.97 4.13
C ALA A 107 3.00 -13.40 2.91
N ASP A 108 3.62 -13.37 1.72
CA ASP A 108 2.99 -13.83 0.47
C ASP A 108 1.63 -13.16 0.21
N ALA A 109 1.58 -11.83 0.30
CA ALA A 109 0.38 -11.04 0.00
C ALA A 109 0.51 -10.36 -1.38
N ASP A 110 -0.62 -10.15 -2.04
CA ASP A 110 -0.73 -9.54 -3.36
C ASP A 110 -1.97 -8.63 -3.40
N PHE A 111 -1.74 -7.36 -3.72
CA PHE A 111 -2.77 -6.34 -3.73
C PHE A 111 -2.75 -5.58 -5.05
N LEU A 112 -3.91 -5.43 -5.67
CA LEU A 112 -4.12 -4.47 -6.73
C LEU A 112 -4.75 -3.21 -6.14
N VAL A 113 -4.00 -2.12 -6.13
CA VAL A 113 -4.44 -0.83 -5.59
C VAL A 113 -4.90 0.06 -6.74
N GLY A 114 -6.00 0.79 -6.54
CA GLY A 114 -6.45 1.85 -7.42
C GLY A 114 -6.42 3.19 -6.70
N LEU A 115 -5.92 4.22 -7.39
CA LEU A 115 -6.09 5.61 -7.02
C LEU A 115 -6.94 6.31 -8.06
N GLU A 116 -8.05 6.89 -7.63
CA GLU A 116 -8.99 7.60 -8.48
C GLU A 116 -8.84 9.11 -8.33
N GLY A 117 -8.87 9.79 -9.46
CA GLY A 117 -8.90 11.24 -9.56
C GLY A 117 -10.08 11.71 -10.40
N ASP A 118 -10.66 12.82 -10.01
CA ASP A 118 -11.72 13.52 -10.72
C ASP A 118 -11.30 14.94 -11.09
N GLY A 119 -11.38 15.23 -12.38
CA GLY A 119 -10.98 16.51 -12.96
C GLY A 119 -9.52 16.60 -13.42
N PRO A 120 -9.18 17.62 -14.25
CA PRO A 120 -7.92 17.65 -15.00
C PRO A 120 -6.66 17.66 -14.13
N GLU A 121 -6.69 18.33 -12.99
CA GLU A 121 -5.53 18.42 -12.08
C GLU A 121 -5.18 17.06 -11.47
N GLN A 122 -6.18 16.31 -11.02
CA GLN A 122 -5.97 14.98 -10.44
C GLN A 122 -5.61 13.96 -11.53
N GLU A 123 -6.17 14.09 -12.73
CA GLU A 123 -5.82 13.24 -13.87
C GLU A 123 -4.36 13.46 -14.31
N ALA A 124 -3.88 14.71 -14.32
CA ALA A 124 -2.48 15.04 -14.58
C ALA A 124 -1.56 14.51 -13.46
N LEU A 125 -1.98 14.61 -12.20
CA LEU A 125 -1.26 14.03 -11.07
C LEU A 125 -1.12 12.51 -11.24
N LEU A 126 -2.21 11.78 -11.57
CA LEU A 126 -2.17 10.34 -11.78
C LEU A 126 -1.21 9.93 -12.92
N GLN A 127 -1.14 10.72 -14.01
CA GLN A 127 -0.16 10.52 -15.08
C GLN A 127 1.28 10.69 -14.57
N GLN A 128 1.54 11.74 -13.78
CA GLN A 128 2.85 11.96 -13.16
C GLN A 128 3.22 10.81 -12.21
N LEU A 129 2.26 10.30 -11.43
CA LEU A 129 2.47 9.17 -10.53
C LEU A 129 2.85 7.90 -11.29
N ASP A 130 2.15 7.58 -12.39
CA ASP A 130 2.49 6.42 -13.24
C ASP A 130 3.93 6.50 -13.76
N GLN A 131 4.34 7.66 -14.27
CA GLN A 131 5.70 7.90 -14.77
C GLN A 131 6.77 7.73 -13.67
N HIS A 132 6.50 8.21 -12.46
CA HIS A 132 7.46 8.10 -11.35
C HIS A 132 7.49 6.70 -10.73
N LEU A 133 6.48 5.87 -10.93
CA LEU A 133 6.58 4.45 -10.60
C LEU A 133 7.52 3.70 -11.55
N ASP A 134 7.67 4.17 -12.79
CA ASP A 134 8.60 3.61 -13.80
C ASP A 134 10.05 3.95 -13.46
N ASN A 135 10.28 5.20 -13.04
CA ASN A 135 11.59 5.71 -12.66
C ASN A 135 11.57 6.42 -11.29
N PRO A 136 11.51 5.65 -10.18
CA PRO A 136 11.34 6.22 -8.85
C PRO A 136 12.63 6.92 -8.37
N ARG A 137 12.46 8.09 -7.75
CA ARG A 137 13.60 8.86 -7.21
C ARG A 137 14.25 8.21 -5.99
N TRP A 138 13.47 7.50 -5.17
CA TRP A 138 13.97 6.73 -4.04
C TRP A 138 13.50 5.27 -4.11
N LEU A 139 14.20 4.39 -3.40
CA LEU A 139 13.85 2.99 -3.29
C LEU A 139 12.40 2.81 -2.80
N LEU A 140 11.58 2.13 -3.60
CA LEU A 140 10.23 1.74 -3.23
C LEU A 140 10.27 0.53 -2.30
N SER A 141 9.41 0.53 -1.28
CA SER A 141 9.31 -0.57 -0.32
C SER A 141 7.86 -0.76 0.12
N LEU A 142 7.49 -2.00 0.46
CA LEU A 142 6.14 -2.38 0.87
C LEU A 142 5.97 -2.14 2.38
N GLY A 143 5.97 -0.85 2.72
CA GLY A 143 5.76 -0.31 4.06
C GLY A 143 7.02 -0.20 4.94
N ARG A 144 7.89 -1.21 4.96
CA ARG A 144 9.20 -1.15 5.65
C ARG A 144 10.33 -1.25 4.64
N LYS A 145 11.43 -0.52 4.85
CA LYS A 145 12.59 -0.50 3.93
C LYS A 145 13.19 -1.89 3.61
N ALA A 146 13.05 -2.86 4.49
CA ALA A 146 13.53 -4.22 4.27
C ALA A 146 12.62 -5.05 3.33
N PHE A 147 11.41 -4.57 3.05
CA PHE A 147 10.38 -5.28 2.31
C PHE A 147 10.34 -4.77 0.88
N VAL A 148 11.15 -5.39 0.02
CA VAL A 148 11.28 -5.05 -1.39
C VAL A 148 10.08 -5.59 -2.17
N PRO A 149 9.52 -4.85 -3.14
CA PRO A 149 8.52 -5.39 -4.07
C PRO A 149 9.04 -6.63 -4.81
N GLY A 150 8.20 -7.64 -4.97
CA GLY A 150 8.52 -8.85 -5.76
C GLY A 150 8.52 -8.59 -7.27
N ALA A 151 7.76 -7.59 -7.70
CA ALA A 151 7.71 -7.06 -9.05
C ALA A 151 7.62 -5.52 -9.00
N PRO A 152 7.91 -4.80 -10.10
CA PRO A 152 7.68 -3.36 -10.17
C PRO A 152 6.24 -3.00 -9.76
N PRO A 153 6.03 -2.01 -8.88
CA PRO A 153 4.68 -1.59 -8.54
C PRO A 153 3.88 -1.04 -9.73
N ARG A 154 4.58 -0.41 -10.69
CA ARG A 154 4.00 0.02 -11.95
C ARG A 154 3.53 -1.18 -12.77
N LEU A 155 2.33 -1.08 -13.33
CA LEU A 155 1.85 -2.08 -14.27
C LEU A 155 2.50 -1.88 -15.66
N PRO A 156 2.60 -2.94 -16.49
CA PRO A 156 3.10 -2.81 -17.86
C PRO A 156 2.26 -1.83 -18.70
N ASP A 157 2.77 -1.42 -19.86
CA ASP A 157 2.03 -0.55 -20.79
C ASP A 157 1.01 -1.33 -21.64
N SER A 158 1.25 -2.62 -21.87
CA SER A 158 0.49 -3.43 -22.83
C SER A 158 -0.57 -4.32 -22.17
N PRO A 159 -1.73 -4.53 -22.84
CA PRO A 159 -2.72 -5.51 -22.41
C PRO A 159 -2.14 -6.93 -22.26
N PRO A 160 -2.75 -7.79 -21.42
CA PRO A 160 -3.98 -7.56 -20.66
C PRO A 160 -3.76 -6.89 -19.29
N LEU A 161 -2.50 -6.77 -18.85
CA LEU A 161 -2.16 -6.20 -17.53
C LEU A 161 -2.02 -4.68 -17.57
N GLY A 162 -1.73 -4.11 -18.75
CA GLY A 162 -1.49 -2.69 -18.98
C GLY A 162 -2.48 -2.01 -19.92
N PRO A 163 -2.46 -0.65 -19.97
CA PRO A 163 -1.71 0.24 -19.08
C PRO A 163 -2.30 0.30 -17.67
N GLY A 164 -1.52 0.81 -16.71
CA GLY A 164 -1.99 1.02 -15.33
C GLY A 164 -2.99 2.16 -15.19
N LEU A 165 -2.80 3.24 -15.96
CA LEU A 165 -3.71 4.37 -16.02
C LEU A 165 -4.90 4.06 -16.94
N ARG A 166 -6.13 4.14 -16.39
CA ARG A 166 -7.35 3.73 -17.08
C ARG A 166 -8.48 4.73 -16.85
N VAL A 167 -9.28 4.96 -17.90
CA VAL A 167 -10.49 5.79 -17.79
C VAL A 167 -11.58 4.98 -17.09
N GLY A 168 -12.25 5.60 -16.12
CA GLY A 168 -13.38 5.00 -15.42
C GLY A 168 -13.28 5.08 -13.90
N ALA A 169 -14.39 4.71 -13.26
CA ALA A 169 -14.48 4.65 -11.81
C ALA A 169 -13.63 3.50 -11.28
N MET A 170 -12.98 3.72 -10.14
CA MET A 170 -12.01 2.83 -9.53
C MET A 170 -12.56 1.44 -9.25
N ARG A 171 -13.83 1.33 -8.84
CA ARG A 171 -14.47 0.04 -8.64
C ARG A 171 -14.57 -0.75 -9.94
N ASP A 172 -15.01 -0.13 -11.02
CA ASP A 172 -15.15 -0.78 -12.33
C ASP A 172 -13.78 -1.14 -12.92
N VAL A 173 -12.79 -0.25 -12.74
CA VAL A 173 -11.42 -0.47 -13.20
C VAL A 173 -10.74 -1.62 -12.44
N LEU A 174 -10.90 -1.70 -11.12
CA LEU A 174 -10.33 -2.79 -10.29
C LEU A 174 -11.02 -4.14 -10.55
N THR A 175 -12.33 -4.14 -10.78
CA THR A 175 -13.10 -5.37 -11.06
C THR A 175 -12.92 -5.89 -12.48
N SER A 176 -12.65 -5.01 -13.45
CA SER A 176 -12.34 -5.40 -14.84
C SER A 176 -10.89 -5.83 -15.05
N TYR A 177 -9.99 -5.56 -14.10
CA TYR A 177 -8.61 -6.04 -14.17
C TYR A 177 -8.55 -7.57 -14.16
N PRO A 178 -7.65 -8.22 -14.94
CA PRO A 178 -7.52 -9.67 -14.97
C PRO A 178 -7.61 -10.33 -13.59
N TRP A 179 -8.48 -11.34 -13.48
CA TRP A 179 -8.81 -11.95 -12.21
C TRP A 179 -7.64 -12.79 -11.66
N PRO A 180 -7.37 -12.74 -10.34
CA PRO A 180 -6.21 -13.41 -9.79
C PRO A 180 -6.34 -14.93 -9.86
N LYS A 181 -5.18 -15.57 -9.98
CA LYS A 181 -5.01 -17.03 -9.88
C LYS A 181 -4.03 -17.36 -8.77
N LEU A 182 -4.37 -18.32 -7.93
CA LEU A 182 -3.51 -18.87 -6.90
C LEU A 182 -3.12 -20.30 -7.29
N HIS A 183 -1.83 -20.56 -7.43
CA HIS A 183 -1.30 -21.86 -7.89
C HIS A 183 -1.99 -22.37 -9.18
N GLY A 184 -2.23 -21.45 -10.13
CA GLY A 184 -2.88 -21.73 -11.42
C GLY A 184 -4.42 -21.82 -11.37
N LYS A 185 -5.03 -21.82 -10.18
CA LYS A 185 -6.49 -21.88 -10.01
C LYS A 185 -7.08 -20.48 -9.83
N LEU A 186 -8.21 -20.21 -10.47
CA LEU A 186 -8.95 -18.96 -10.25
C LEU A 186 -9.31 -18.83 -8.77
N VAL A 187 -9.10 -17.64 -8.23
CA VAL A 187 -9.59 -17.30 -6.89
C VAL A 187 -11.10 -17.12 -6.99
N PRO A 188 -11.94 -17.82 -6.21
CA PRO A 188 -13.38 -17.77 -6.37
C PRO A 188 -13.98 -16.42 -5.96
N GLU A 189 -13.33 -15.72 -5.02
CA GLU A 189 -13.82 -14.48 -4.43
C GLU A 189 -12.63 -13.66 -3.93
N VAL A 190 -12.67 -12.35 -4.17
CA VAL A 190 -11.66 -11.41 -3.67
C VAL A 190 -12.29 -10.40 -2.72
N ARG A 191 -11.52 -9.99 -1.71
CA ARG A 191 -11.93 -8.90 -0.82
C ARG A 191 -11.59 -7.57 -1.48
N PHE A 192 -12.55 -6.66 -1.46
CA PHE A 192 -12.43 -5.32 -2.02
C PHE A 192 -12.66 -4.29 -0.92
N VAL A 193 -11.73 -3.35 -0.78
CA VAL A 193 -11.73 -2.31 0.27
C VAL A 193 -11.57 -0.95 -0.37
N TRP A 194 -12.44 0.02 -0.10
CA TRP A 194 -12.36 1.33 -0.75
C TRP A 194 -12.87 2.47 0.13
N ASP A 195 -12.45 3.70 -0.21
CA ASP A 195 -12.91 4.94 0.43
C ASP A 195 -14.43 5.10 0.26
N ASP A 196 -15.15 5.23 1.39
CA ASP A 196 -16.58 5.50 1.45
C ASP A 196 -16.85 6.87 2.10
N PRO A 197 -16.80 7.96 1.32
CA PRO A 197 -17.01 9.30 1.86
C PRO A 197 -18.46 9.54 2.33
N SER A 198 -19.43 8.70 1.97
CA SER A 198 -20.81 8.87 2.43
C SER A 198 -21.00 8.49 3.91
N GLY A 199 -20.05 7.76 4.50
CA GLY A 199 -19.93 7.56 5.94
C GLY A 199 -21.02 6.73 6.63
N SER A 200 -22.02 6.21 5.91
CA SER A 200 -23.24 5.68 6.51
C SER A 200 -23.11 4.25 7.05
N THR A 201 -22.16 3.45 6.56
CA THR A 201 -21.98 2.03 6.98
C THR A 201 -20.53 1.53 6.98
N GLY A 202 -19.54 2.41 6.80
CA GLY A 202 -18.13 2.02 6.69
C GLY A 202 -17.37 1.95 8.03
N GLU A 203 -16.22 1.28 8.00
CA GLU A 203 -15.24 1.20 9.08
C GLU A 203 -14.39 2.48 9.12
N VAL A 204 -14.23 3.09 10.29
CA VAL A 204 -13.35 4.27 10.46
C VAL A 204 -11.90 3.82 10.66
N ARG A 205 -10.99 4.33 9.83
CA ARG A 205 -9.54 4.07 9.89
C ARG A 205 -8.75 5.36 9.99
N ARG A 206 -7.76 5.39 10.89
CA ARG A 206 -6.87 6.54 11.09
C ARG A 206 -5.57 6.40 10.28
N ASP A 207 -5.68 6.46 8.96
CA ASP A 207 -4.56 6.21 8.05
C ASP A 207 -4.42 7.23 6.91
N VAL A 208 -5.13 8.36 6.96
CA VAL A 208 -4.93 9.50 6.05
C VAL A 208 -3.76 10.34 6.58
N PRO A 209 -2.63 10.47 5.85
CA PRO A 209 -1.49 11.21 6.36
C PRO A 209 -1.74 12.72 6.30
N VAL A 210 -1.53 13.39 7.43
CA VAL A 210 -1.50 14.87 7.51
C VAL A 210 -0.07 15.38 7.40
N SER A 211 0.89 14.65 7.98
CA SER A 211 2.31 14.96 7.89
C SER A 211 3.15 13.73 8.13
N PHE A 212 4.24 13.59 7.38
CA PHE A 212 5.27 12.57 7.60
C PHE A 212 6.52 13.11 8.33
N ALA A 213 6.56 14.41 8.64
CA ALA A 213 7.70 15.07 9.26
C ALA A 213 8.09 14.40 10.59
N ALA A 214 9.39 14.27 10.83
CA ALA A 214 9.89 13.73 12.09
C ALA A 214 9.46 14.64 13.25
N GLY A 215 8.90 14.05 14.31
CA GLY A 215 8.37 14.82 15.46
C GLY A 215 6.98 15.42 15.27
N ASN A 216 6.42 15.44 14.05
CA ASN A 216 5.06 15.93 13.77
C ASN A 216 4.25 14.95 12.91
N ARG A 217 4.57 13.66 12.98
CA ARG A 217 3.87 12.62 12.21
C ARG A 217 2.43 12.47 12.69
N ARG A 218 1.47 12.79 11.84
CA ARG A 218 0.03 12.85 12.19
C ARG A 218 -0.85 12.24 11.10
N PHE A 219 -1.97 11.67 11.53
CA PHE A 219 -2.96 11.01 10.68
C PHE A 219 -4.38 11.43 11.05
N GLN A 220 -5.21 11.57 10.03
CA GLN A 220 -6.65 11.78 10.09
C GLN A 220 -7.41 10.48 9.80
N GLU A 221 -8.70 10.52 10.08
CA GLU A 221 -9.63 9.43 9.86
C GLU A 221 -10.17 9.46 8.42
N ARG A 222 -10.41 8.27 7.87
CA ARG A 222 -11.27 8.04 6.71
C ARG A 222 -12.24 6.91 7.01
N THR A 223 -13.35 6.88 6.29
CA THR A 223 -14.29 5.77 6.32
C THR A 223 -14.05 4.88 5.11
N VAL A 224 -14.00 3.57 5.33
CA VAL A 224 -13.82 2.58 4.26
C VAL A 224 -14.92 1.53 4.28
N ARG A 225 -15.31 1.04 3.11
CA ARG A 225 -16.16 -0.15 2.99
C ARG A 225 -15.35 -1.36 2.59
N THR A 226 -15.84 -2.52 3.00
CA THR A 226 -15.32 -3.82 2.59
C THR A 226 -16.47 -4.61 1.96
N GLU A 227 -16.23 -5.18 0.79
CA GLU A 227 -17.12 -6.15 0.16
C GLU A 227 -16.30 -7.35 -0.31
N PHE A 228 -17.00 -8.44 -0.60
CA PHE A 228 -16.43 -9.62 -1.22
C PHE A 228 -17.04 -9.77 -2.60
N ILE A 229 -16.20 -9.88 -3.62
CA ILE A 229 -16.62 -9.93 -5.02
C ILE A 229 -16.29 -11.32 -5.54
N ALA A 230 -17.34 -12.09 -5.86
CA ALA A 230 -17.19 -13.38 -6.50
C ALA A 230 -16.71 -13.21 -7.95
N TRP A 231 -15.88 -14.14 -8.41
CA TRP A 231 -15.53 -14.23 -9.82
C TRP A 231 -16.79 -14.49 -10.64
N SER A 232 -17.02 -13.67 -11.66
CA SER A 232 -17.99 -13.92 -12.70
C SER A 232 -17.27 -14.11 -14.03
N ALA A 233 -17.71 -15.09 -14.82
CA ALA A 233 -17.25 -15.19 -16.20
C ALA A 233 -17.65 -13.91 -16.95
N PRO A 234 -16.80 -13.37 -17.84
CA PRO A 234 -17.21 -12.29 -18.72
C PRO A 234 -18.46 -12.75 -19.48
N MET A 235 -19.54 -11.95 -19.47
CA MET A 235 -20.68 -12.22 -20.33
C MET A 235 -20.19 -12.08 -21.77
N ILE A 236 -19.94 -13.20 -22.44
CA ILE A 236 -19.75 -13.23 -23.88
C ILE A 236 -21.14 -12.94 -24.45
N ASN A 237 -21.40 -11.70 -24.86
CA ASN A 237 -22.51 -11.40 -25.72
C ASN A 237 -22.25 -12.10 -27.06
N THR A 238 -22.65 -13.36 -27.18
CA THR A 238 -22.83 -14.04 -28.47
C THR A 238 -24.05 -13.42 -29.14
N LEU A 239 -23.88 -12.21 -29.68
CA LEU A 239 -24.79 -11.61 -30.66
C LEU A 239 -23.92 -11.12 -31.81
N GLU A 240 -23.49 -12.05 -32.65
CA GLU A 240 -23.24 -11.87 -34.08
C GLU A 240 -22.91 -13.26 -34.66
N GLY A 241 -23.83 -13.77 -35.49
CA GLY A 241 -23.78 -15.09 -36.13
C GLY A 241 -25.16 -15.57 -36.51
#